data_AF-A0A6M7UJ30-F1
#
_entry.id   AF-A0A6M7UJ30-F1
#
_cell.length_a   1.000
_cell.length_b   1.000
_cell.length_c   1.000
_cell.angle_alpha   90.00
_cell.angle_beta   90.00
_cell.angle_gamma   90.00
#
_symmetry.space_group_name_H-M   'P 1'
#
loop_
_entity.id
_entity.type
_entity.pdbx_description
1 polymer ?
#
loop_
_entity_poly.entity_id
_entity_poly.type
_entity_poly.pdbx_seq_one_letter_code
_entity_poly.pdbx_strand_id
1 'polypeptide(L)'
;MPMARKRRGNSRTLFAMAVLAGFCQPAPAAIIGTCTIMVGTSGTMKANPAISILGSKQAGGSSANATIVASSLLCSLFDLLDCYSVSAPAPAAFSSAPSGGGTNVTFVSVFRLDGSGVDNNGSVPQRVTNGTHAMQVDLTATKSSGIFPAGTYQGTVTVLCE
;
A
#
# COMPACT_ATOMS: atom_id res chain seq x y z
N MET A 1 64.65 -34.73 -45.75
CA MET A 1 64.21 -35.31 -44.45
C MET A 1 64.54 -34.31 -43.34
N PRO A 2 63.70 -34.16 -42.30
CA PRO A 2 62.85 -32.99 -42.06
C PRO A 2 63.47 -31.83 -41.23
N MET A 3 62.90 -30.64 -41.46
CA MET A 3 63.11 -29.40 -40.68
C MET A 3 62.44 -29.48 -39.30
N ALA A 4 63.16 -29.08 -38.24
CA ALA A 4 62.60 -28.86 -36.92
C ALA A 4 62.45 -27.35 -36.66
N ARG A 5 61.23 -26.81 -36.86
CA ARG A 5 60.87 -25.42 -36.59
C ARG A 5 60.42 -25.26 -35.14
N LYS A 6 61.23 -24.60 -34.31
CA LYS A 6 60.93 -24.33 -32.89
C LYS A 6 59.95 -23.16 -32.78
N ARG A 7 58.66 -23.44 -32.58
CA ARG A 7 57.61 -22.44 -32.27
C ARG A 7 57.79 -21.95 -30.83
N ARG A 8 58.23 -20.70 -30.65
CA ARG A 8 58.25 -20.01 -29.35
C ARG A 8 56.94 -19.21 -29.24
N GLY A 9 55.94 -19.79 -28.59
CA GLY A 9 54.64 -19.16 -28.34
C GLY A 9 54.71 -18.20 -27.16
N ASN A 10 54.43 -16.92 -27.41
CA ASN A 10 54.55 -15.82 -26.47
C ASN A 10 53.30 -15.78 -25.55
N SER A 11 53.32 -16.53 -24.45
CA SER A 11 52.21 -16.67 -23.49
C SER A 11 52.22 -15.56 -22.41
N ARG A 12 52.19 -14.29 -22.83
CA ARG A 12 52.15 -13.15 -21.88
C ARG A 12 50.94 -12.24 -22.04
N THR A 13 50.11 -12.44 -23.05
CA THR A 13 48.95 -11.59 -23.34
C THR A 13 47.64 -12.06 -22.70
N LEU A 14 47.59 -13.25 -22.10
CA LEU A 14 46.34 -13.81 -21.56
C LEU A 14 46.06 -13.44 -20.09
N PHE A 15 47.02 -12.90 -19.35
CA PHE A 15 46.82 -12.52 -17.94
C PHE A 15 46.25 -11.10 -17.73
N ALA A 16 46.21 -10.26 -18.77
CA ALA A 16 45.74 -8.87 -18.64
C ALA A 16 44.21 -8.69 -18.72
N MET A 17 43.46 -9.72 -19.13
CA MET A 17 42.00 -9.63 -19.33
C MET A 17 41.16 -10.13 -18.14
N ALA A 18 41.74 -10.78 -17.14
CA ALA A 18 40.97 -11.36 -16.04
C ALA A 18 40.63 -10.35 -14.91
N VAL A 19 41.28 -9.19 -14.86
CA VAL A 19 41.08 -8.22 -13.76
C VAL A 19 39.89 -7.27 -14.00
N LEU A 20 39.42 -7.13 -15.24
CA LEU A 20 38.28 -6.25 -15.57
C LEU A 20 36.90 -6.92 -15.45
N ALA A 21 36.84 -8.23 -15.23
CA ALA A 21 35.57 -8.96 -15.07
C ALA A 21 35.07 -9.01 -13.60
N GLY A 22 35.86 -8.53 -12.63
CA GLY A 22 35.54 -8.63 -11.20
C GLY A 22 34.62 -7.54 -10.63
N PHE A 23 34.30 -6.49 -11.40
CA PHE A 23 33.55 -5.33 -10.89
C PHE A 23 32.05 -5.32 -11.23
N CYS A 24 31.53 -6.37 -11.87
CA CYS A 24 30.09 -6.51 -12.07
C CYS A 24 29.47 -7.29 -10.91
N GLN A 25 29.64 -6.79 -9.68
CA GLN A 25 28.73 -7.20 -8.61
C GLN A 25 27.40 -6.50 -8.89
N PRO A 26 26.25 -7.20 -8.84
CA PRO A 26 24.96 -6.51 -8.89
C PRO A 26 24.98 -5.48 -7.77
N ALA A 27 24.92 -4.19 -8.12
CA ALA A 27 24.77 -3.14 -7.14
C ALA A 27 23.55 -3.53 -6.30
N PRO A 28 23.64 -3.67 -4.97
CA PRO A 28 22.45 -3.81 -4.16
C PRO A 28 21.58 -2.62 -4.53
N ALA A 29 20.38 -2.89 -5.07
CA ALA A 29 19.36 -1.88 -5.18
C ALA A 29 19.16 -1.38 -3.75
N ALA A 30 19.74 -0.24 -3.42
CA ALA A 30 19.53 0.36 -2.13
C ALA A 30 18.02 0.53 -2.02
N ILE A 31 17.39 -0.17 -1.08
CA ILE A 31 16.00 0.11 -0.75
C ILE A 31 16.06 1.46 -0.04
N ILE A 32 15.87 2.51 -0.84
CA ILE A 32 16.00 3.91 -0.44
C ILE A 32 14.95 4.26 0.62
N GLY A 33 13.87 3.48 0.70
CA GLY A 33 12.98 3.41 1.85
C GLY A 33 12.01 2.23 1.76
N THR A 34 11.35 1.94 2.87
CA THR A 34 10.26 0.98 2.97
C THR A 34 9.01 1.66 3.51
N CYS A 35 7.85 1.20 3.04
CA CYS A 35 6.59 1.47 3.69
C CYS A 35 5.83 0.15 3.83
N THR A 36 5.69 -0.33 5.06
CA THR A 36 5.00 -1.60 5.33
C THR A 36 3.63 -1.32 5.93
N ILE A 37 2.64 -2.05 5.45
CA ILE A 37 1.25 -1.95 5.92
C ILE A 37 0.92 -3.28 6.60
N MET A 38 0.60 -3.22 7.88
CA MET A 38 0.07 -4.34 8.64
C MET A 38 -1.42 -4.10 8.90
N VAL A 39 -2.27 -4.83 8.19
CA VAL A 39 -3.72 -4.81 8.44
C VAL A 39 -3.99 -5.45 9.80
N GLY A 40 -4.72 -4.75 10.66
CA GLY A 40 -5.15 -5.29 11.95
C GLY A 40 -6.57 -5.84 11.90
N THR A 41 -7.44 -5.40 12.80
CA THR A 41 -8.83 -5.86 12.89
C THR A 41 -9.70 -5.21 11.82
N SER A 42 -10.56 -6.02 11.20
CA SER A 42 -11.63 -5.53 10.33
C SER A 42 -12.64 -4.66 11.08
N GLY A 43 -13.24 -3.71 10.38
CA GLY A 43 -14.32 -2.87 10.90
C GLY A 43 -15.70 -3.51 10.73
N THR A 44 -16.72 -2.91 11.34
CA THR A 44 -18.12 -3.30 11.18
C THR A 44 -18.95 -2.12 10.68
N MET A 45 -19.63 -2.30 9.55
CA MET A 45 -20.60 -1.32 9.07
C MET A 45 -21.98 -1.62 9.66
N LYS A 46 -22.69 -0.58 10.09
CA LYS A 46 -24.10 -0.67 10.50
C LYS A 46 -24.98 0.17 9.61
N ALA A 47 -26.24 -0.25 9.52
CA ALA A 47 -27.25 0.52 8.81
C ALA A 47 -27.67 1.73 9.65
N ASN A 48 -27.93 2.86 8.99
CA ASN A 48 -28.68 3.95 9.59
C ASN A 48 -30.16 3.56 9.77
N PRO A 49 -30.97 4.33 10.54
CA PRO A 49 -32.39 4.03 10.73
C PRO A 49 -33.22 3.95 9.45
N ALA A 50 -32.81 4.68 8.40
CA ALA A 50 -33.47 4.65 7.09
C ALA A 50 -33.04 3.48 6.19
N ILE A 51 -32.05 2.68 6.61
CA ILE A 51 -31.50 1.52 5.88
C ILE A 51 -30.96 1.92 4.49
N SER A 52 -30.64 3.20 4.29
CA SER A 52 -30.12 3.76 3.04
C SER A 52 -28.60 3.99 3.08
N ILE A 53 -28.00 3.88 4.27
CA ILE A 53 -26.56 4.05 4.49
C ILE A 53 -26.06 2.88 5.33
N LEU A 54 -25.04 2.17 4.85
CA LEU A 54 -24.21 1.28 5.65
C LEU A 54 -22.90 2.01 5.94
N GLY A 55 -22.54 2.18 7.21
CA GLY A 55 -21.30 2.88 7.55
C GLY A 55 -20.69 2.38 8.84
N SER A 56 -19.37 2.41 8.89
CA SER A 56 -18.58 2.07 10.09
C SER A 56 -18.69 3.12 11.19
N LYS A 57 -19.02 4.37 10.83
CA LYS A 57 -19.32 5.45 11.77
C LYS A 57 -20.81 5.54 12.16
N GLN A 58 -21.65 4.61 11.70
CA GLN A 58 -23.04 4.53 12.15
C GLN A 58 -23.10 4.02 13.60
N ALA A 59 -24.21 4.24 14.29
CA ALA A 59 -24.38 3.77 15.66
C ALA A 59 -24.18 2.25 15.76
N GLY A 60 -23.26 1.82 16.63
CA GLY A 60 -22.86 0.42 16.80
C GLY A 60 -21.94 -0.13 15.71
N GLY A 61 -21.45 0.71 14.80
CA GLY A 61 -20.37 0.39 13.86
C GLY A 61 -18.99 0.59 14.47
N SER A 62 -17.98 0.10 13.77
CA SER A 62 -16.57 0.27 14.14
C SER A 62 -15.68 0.36 12.92
N SER A 63 -14.60 1.14 13.03
CA SER A 63 -13.60 1.32 11.99
C SER A 63 -12.69 0.09 11.88
N ALA A 64 -12.16 -0.15 10.68
CA ALA A 64 -11.04 -1.07 10.52
C ALA A 64 -9.74 -0.40 10.99
N ASN A 65 -8.73 -1.18 11.35
CA ASN A 65 -7.41 -0.63 11.68
C ASN A 65 -6.29 -1.26 10.86
N ALA A 66 -5.24 -0.47 10.67
CA ALA A 66 -3.98 -0.86 10.08
C ALA A 66 -2.84 -0.10 10.77
N THR A 67 -1.64 -0.65 10.71
CA THR A 67 -0.42 0.01 11.15
C THR A 67 0.47 0.21 9.94
N ILE A 68 0.93 1.43 9.73
CA ILE A 68 1.87 1.78 8.67
C ILE A 68 3.24 2.01 9.31
N VAL A 69 4.30 1.42 8.75
CA VAL A 69 5.68 1.74 9.15
C VAL A 69 6.42 2.29 7.94
N ALA A 70 6.68 3.59 7.97
CA ALA A 70 7.37 4.32 6.92
C ALA A 70 8.83 4.57 7.35
N SER A 71 9.78 4.24 6.49
CA SER A 71 11.21 4.42 6.74
C SER A 71 11.94 4.73 5.45
N SER A 72 12.28 5.99 5.21
CA SER A 72 13.12 6.41 4.07
C SER A 72 14.46 6.95 4.53
N LEU A 73 15.53 6.39 3.96
CA LEU A 73 16.91 6.79 4.21
C LEU A 73 17.19 8.19 3.65
N LEU A 74 16.63 8.54 2.48
CA LEU A 74 16.76 9.90 1.94
C LEU A 74 16.16 10.93 2.88
N CYS A 75 15.11 10.56 3.58
CA CYS A 75 14.37 11.51 4.40
C CYS A 75 15.07 11.77 5.71
N SER A 76 15.72 10.73 6.24
CA SER A 76 16.68 10.88 7.33
C SER A 76 17.96 11.61 6.92
N LEU A 77 18.42 11.48 5.67
CA LEU A 77 19.67 12.12 5.20
C LEU A 77 19.49 13.58 4.78
N PHE A 78 18.31 13.94 4.28
CA PHE A 78 17.98 15.29 3.82
C PHE A 78 17.02 16.04 4.77
N ASP A 79 16.76 15.50 5.96
CA ASP A 79 15.78 16.00 6.93
C ASP A 79 14.41 16.33 6.28
N LEU A 80 14.00 15.52 5.31
CA LEU A 80 12.68 15.63 4.69
C LEU A 80 11.67 14.98 5.63
N LEU A 81 10.64 15.74 6.03
CA LEU A 81 9.62 15.23 6.94
C LEU A 81 8.67 14.26 6.25
N ASP A 82 8.39 14.41 4.95
CA ASP A 82 7.19 13.83 4.31
C ASP A 82 7.51 13.04 3.05
N CYS A 83 7.85 11.76 3.20
CA CYS A 83 8.44 10.98 2.11
C CYS A 83 7.61 9.84 1.58
N TYR A 84 6.64 9.43 2.38
CA TYR A 84 5.59 8.55 1.93
C TYR A 84 4.28 9.28 2.03
N SER A 85 3.37 8.95 1.13
CA SER A 85 1.96 9.26 1.28
C SER A 85 1.18 7.98 1.55
N VAL A 86 0.09 8.12 2.29
CA VAL A 86 -0.84 7.03 2.53
C VAL A 86 -2.22 7.43 2.06
N SER A 87 -2.91 6.50 1.42
CA SER A 87 -4.29 6.68 0.98
C SER A 87 -5.07 5.39 1.20
N ALA A 88 -6.39 5.49 1.17
CA ALA A 88 -7.30 4.36 1.35
C ALA A 88 -8.54 4.59 0.48
N PRO A 89 -8.42 4.56 -0.86
CA PRO A 89 -9.53 4.89 -1.75
C PRO A 89 -10.71 3.93 -1.58
N ALA A 90 -11.91 4.45 -1.78
CA ALA A 90 -13.13 3.68 -1.60
C ALA A 90 -13.21 2.56 -2.65
N PRO A 91 -13.74 1.37 -2.30
CA PRO A 91 -13.97 0.32 -3.27
C PRO A 91 -15.02 0.73 -4.30
N ALA A 92 -14.91 0.17 -5.51
CA ALA A 92 -15.91 0.37 -6.56
C ALA A 92 -17.23 -0.40 -6.28
N ALA A 93 -17.17 -1.48 -5.50
CA ALA A 93 -18.31 -2.34 -5.17
C ALA A 93 -18.09 -3.10 -3.86
N PHE A 94 -19.16 -3.66 -3.31
CA PHE A 94 -19.03 -4.70 -2.28
C PHE A 94 -18.32 -5.94 -2.85
N SER A 95 -17.48 -6.58 -2.05
CA SER A 95 -16.93 -7.90 -2.36
C SER A 95 -17.98 -9.01 -2.19
N SER A 96 -18.99 -8.78 -1.35
CA SER A 96 -20.16 -9.65 -1.21
C SER A 96 -21.38 -8.84 -0.77
N ALA A 97 -22.54 -9.08 -1.37
CA ALA A 97 -23.80 -8.45 -0.99
C ALA A 97 -24.99 -9.35 -1.35
N PRO A 98 -26.15 -9.20 -0.68
CA PRO A 98 -27.39 -9.82 -1.11
C PRO A 98 -27.80 -9.35 -2.51
N SER A 99 -28.69 -10.10 -3.17
CA SER A 99 -29.25 -9.70 -4.47
C SER A 99 -29.89 -8.30 -4.38
N GLY A 100 -29.54 -7.41 -5.31
CA GLY A 100 -29.96 -6.01 -5.31
C GLY A 100 -29.28 -5.12 -4.25
N GLY A 101 -28.43 -5.68 -3.37
CA GLY A 101 -27.74 -4.93 -2.33
C GLY A 101 -26.63 -4.01 -2.86
N GLY A 102 -25.92 -4.44 -3.92
CA GLY A 102 -24.82 -3.69 -4.52
C GLY A 102 -25.21 -2.69 -5.62
N THR A 103 -26.49 -2.57 -5.97
CA THR A 103 -26.94 -1.65 -7.04
C THR A 103 -27.17 -0.25 -6.51
N ASN A 104 -26.90 0.79 -7.33
CA ASN A 104 -27.15 2.18 -6.96
C ASN A 104 -26.45 2.58 -5.65
N VAL A 105 -25.23 2.08 -5.43
CA VAL A 105 -24.45 2.36 -4.21
C VAL A 105 -23.24 3.22 -4.57
N THR A 106 -23.04 4.28 -3.80
CA THR A 106 -21.81 5.07 -3.82
C THR A 106 -21.01 4.80 -2.56
N PHE A 107 -19.70 4.60 -2.71
CA PHE A 107 -18.80 4.34 -1.61
C PHE A 107 -17.94 5.56 -1.34
N VAL A 108 -17.76 5.86 -0.05
CA VAL A 108 -16.82 6.87 0.44
C VAL A 108 -16.01 6.21 1.55
N SER A 109 -14.70 6.34 1.45
CA SER A 109 -13.78 5.98 2.52
C SER A 109 -13.13 7.23 3.09
N VAL A 110 -12.92 7.21 4.40
CA VAL A 110 -12.08 8.18 5.10
C VAL A 110 -11.14 7.44 6.03
N PHE A 111 -10.05 8.08 6.40
CA PHE A 111 -9.14 7.51 7.37
C PHE A 111 -8.59 8.54 8.34
N ARG A 112 -8.21 8.05 9.52
CA ARG A 112 -7.63 8.84 10.61
C ARG A 112 -6.26 8.26 10.94
N LEU A 113 -5.26 9.12 11.04
CA LEU A 113 -3.91 8.75 11.45
C LEU A 113 -3.68 9.15 12.91
N ASP A 114 -2.93 8.31 13.63
CA ASP A 114 -2.34 8.57 14.94
C ASP A 114 -3.36 9.01 16.02
N GLY A 115 -4.59 8.52 15.89
CA GLY A 115 -5.67 8.86 16.80
C GLY A 115 -6.13 10.32 16.74
N SER A 116 -5.78 11.06 15.68
CA SER A 116 -6.09 12.50 15.53
C SER A 116 -7.60 12.82 15.56
N GLY A 117 -8.45 11.84 15.25
CA GLY A 117 -9.89 12.03 15.13
C GLY A 117 -10.32 12.80 13.87
N VAL A 118 -9.37 13.30 13.05
CA VAL A 118 -9.63 14.08 11.84
C VAL A 118 -9.76 13.15 10.64
N ASP A 119 -10.93 13.17 9.99
CA ASP A 119 -11.19 12.38 8.79
C ASP A 119 -10.42 12.96 7.60
N ASN A 120 -9.51 12.16 7.03
CA ASN A 120 -8.86 12.42 5.75
C ASN A 120 -9.63 11.70 4.65
N ASN A 121 -9.84 12.37 3.52
CA ASN A 121 -10.48 11.74 2.36
C ASN A 121 -9.61 10.58 1.87
N GLY A 122 -10.17 9.37 1.78
CA GLY A 122 -9.46 8.16 1.39
C GLY A 122 -8.82 8.22 0.01
N SER A 123 -9.34 9.06 -0.89
CA SER A 123 -8.79 9.26 -2.24
C SER A 123 -7.71 10.33 -2.33
N VAL A 124 -7.40 11.04 -1.22
CA VAL A 124 -6.39 12.10 -1.18
C VAL A 124 -5.18 11.60 -0.39
N PRO A 125 -4.04 11.36 -1.04
CA PRO A 125 -2.83 10.90 -0.35
C PRO A 125 -2.41 11.88 0.75
N GLN A 126 -2.22 11.37 1.97
CA GLN A 126 -1.73 12.13 3.13
C GLN A 126 -0.28 11.80 3.38
N ARG A 127 0.56 12.82 3.49
CA ARG A 127 1.97 12.64 3.81
C ARG A 127 2.13 12.11 5.23
N VAL A 128 3.10 11.20 5.39
CA VAL A 128 3.49 10.66 6.69
C VAL A 128 4.99 10.78 6.87
N THR A 129 5.37 10.98 8.12
CA THR A 129 6.77 11.04 8.54
C THR A 129 7.39 9.65 8.64
N ASN A 130 8.72 9.59 8.77
CA ASN A 130 9.36 8.34 9.16
C ASN A 130 8.84 7.94 10.56
N GLY A 131 8.45 6.67 10.72
CA GLY A 131 7.91 6.17 11.97
C GLY A 131 6.79 5.16 11.78
N THR A 132 6.13 4.86 12.90
CA THR A 132 4.96 3.98 12.95
C THR A 132 3.71 4.84 13.10
N HIS A 133 2.74 4.65 12.21
CA HIS A 133 1.49 5.38 12.18
C HIS A 133 0.31 4.42 12.34
N ALA A 134 -0.56 4.72 13.31
CA ALA A 134 -1.80 3.96 13.50
C ALA A 134 -2.87 4.54 12.58
N MET A 135 -3.49 3.71 11.75
CA MET A 135 -4.53 4.11 10.81
C MET A 135 -5.87 3.48 11.17
N GLN A 136 -6.91 4.30 11.24
CA GLN A 136 -8.29 3.85 11.33
C GLN A 136 -8.98 4.18 10.02
N VAL A 137 -9.64 3.19 9.41
CA VAL A 137 -10.30 3.34 8.11
C VAL A 137 -11.79 3.13 8.28
N ASP A 138 -12.57 4.09 7.78
CA ASP A 138 -14.01 4.02 7.75
C ASP A 138 -14.48 3.92 6.31
N LEU A 139 -15.42 3.01 6.08
CA LEU A 139 -16.18 2.90 4.85
C LEU A 139 -17.64 3.30 5.10
N THR A 140 -18.19 4.06 4.17
CA THR A 140 -19.61 4.40 4.06
C THR A 140 -20.10 4.02 2.66
N ALA A 141 -21.19 3.28 2.59
CA ALA A 141 -21.89 2.91 1.39
C ALA A 141 -23.31 3.51 1.44
N THR A 142 -23.66 4.31 0.43
CA THR A 142 -24.93 5.04 0.38
C THR A 142 -25.72 4.62 -0.84
N LYS A 143 -26.98 4.22 -0.63
CA LYS A 143 -27.94 4.00 -1.71
C LYS A 143 -28.37 5.35 -2.30
N SER A 144 -28.23 5.53 -3.61
CA SER A 144 -28.82 6.68 -4.32
C SER A 144 -30.33 6.53 -4.53
N SER A 145 -30.85 5.29 -4.45
CA SER A 145 -32.29 5.00 -4.43
C SER A 145 -32.59 3.67 -3.72
N GLY A 146 -33.73 3.60 -3.04
CA GLY A 146 -34.16 2.42 -2.28
C GLY A 146 -33.40 2.23 -0.97
N ILE A 147 -33.48 1.02 -0.42
CA ILE A 147 -32.83 0.61 0.83
C ILE A 147 -31.91 -0.59 0.61
N PHE A 148 -31.00 -0.84 1.54
CA PHE A 148 -30.22 -2.07 1.59
C PHE A 148 -31.11 -3.25 2.02
N PRO A 149 -31.26 -4.31 1.20
CA PRO A 149 -31.90 -5.55 1.63
C PRO A 149 -31.25 -6.15 2.87
N ALA A 150 -32.01 -6.90 3.66
CA ALA A 150 -31.46 -7.64 4.80
C ALA A 150 -30.44 -8.69 4.33
N GLY A 151 -29.31 -8.78 5.02
CA GLY A 151 -28.28 -9.78 4.77
C GLY A 151 -26.88 -9.29 5.09
N THR A 152 -25.88 -10.09 4.71
CA THR A 152 -24.47 -9.81 4.98
C THR A 152 -23.84 -9.04 3.82
N TYR A 153 -23.16 -7.95 4.15
CA TYR A 153 -22.39 -7.13 3.22
C TYR A 153 -20.92 -7.18 3.59
N GLN A 154 -20.05 -7.29 2.60
CA GLN A 154 -18.61 -7.16 2.77
C GLN A 154 -18.06 -6.15 1.79
N GLY A 155 -17.26 -5.21 2.28
CA GLY A 155 -16.52 -4.23 1.48
C GLY A 155 -15.05 -4.28 1.87
N THR A 156 -14.17 -4.13 0.89
CA THR A 156 -12.72 -4.18 1.09
C THR A 156 -12.12 -2.84 0.70
N VAL A 157 -11.57 -2.11 1.67
CA VAL A 157 -10.77 -0.90 1.38
C VAL A 157 -9.31 -1.31 1.33
N THR A 158 -8.61 -0.93 0.26
CA THR A 158 -7.18 -1.17 0.11
C THR A 158 -6.42 0.04 0.62
N VAL A 159 -5.53 -0.15 1.57
CA VAL A 159 -4.57 0.89 1.99
C VAL A 159 -3.40 0.87 1.04
N LEU A 160 -3.02 2.05 0.56
CA LEU A 160 -1.90 2.28 -0.33
C LEU A 160 -0.85 3.11 0.41
N CYS A 161 0.41 2.76 0.18
CA CYS A 161 1.54 3.60 0.55
C CYS A 161 2.34 3.92 -0.71
N GLU A 162 2.58 5.21 -0.93
CA GLU A 162 3.08 5.81 -2.17
C GLU A 162 4.33 6.64 -1.93
#